data_AF-A0A920NGV5-F1
#
_entry.id   AF-A0A920NGV5-F1
#
_cell.length_a   1.000
_cell.length_b   1.000
_cell.length_c   1.000
_cell.angle_alpha   90.00
_cell.angle_beta   90.00
_cell.angle_gamma   90.00
#
_symmetry.space_group_name_H-M   'P 1'
#
loop_
_entity.id
_entity.type
_entity.pdbx_description
1 polymer ?
#
loop_
_entity_poly.entity_id
_entity_poly.type
_entity_poly.pdbx_seq_one_letter_code
_entity_poly.pdbx_strand_id
1 'polypeptide(L)'
;MPTPTPTKTFQVNVSGKLGIGVSAKDIILALIAQIGIGGGTGHVFEYTGEAIRGLSMEERMTICNMSIEGGARAGMVAPDDTTFEYLAGREHSPKGIEWDKAIKSWEKLPTDEEAIYDQSITLDASSLEPMITFGTNPGMGLQITDRIPNPNNYSDTDKRHNLEDSLTYMELQPGQPLLGHPVDVVFIGSCTNGRISDLRLAAKVLEGRRVSENLRKLVVPGLQSVKIQAESEGLDQVFVEAGAEWREAGCSMCIAMNGDPNRTWTICCKY
;
A
#
# COMPACT_ATOMS: atom_id res chain seq x y z
N MET A 1 -4.59 32.86 19.00
CA MET A 1 -4.41 31.81 17.98
C MET A 1 -5.78 31.20 17.72
N PRO A 2 -6.23 31.01 16.47
CA PRO A 2 -7.47 30.29 16.23
C PRO A 2 -7.33 28.87 16.82
N THR A 3 -8.34 28.45 17.57
CA THR A 3 -8.44 27.09 18.10
C THR A 3 -8.39 26.11 16.92
N PRO A 4 -7.53 25.08 16.92
CA PRO A 4 -7.49 24.12 15.83
C PRO A 4 -8.88 23.46 15.71
N THR A 5 -9.46 23.52 14.52
CA THR A 5 -10.72 22.83 14.23
C THR A 5 -10.54 21.34 14.53
N PRO A 6 -11.46 20.70 15.27
CA PRO A 6 -11.41 19.27 15.51
C PRO A 6 -11.33 18.53 14.17
N THR A 7 -10.43 17.55 14.07
CA THR A 7 -10.35 16.71 12.87
C THR A 7 -11.61 15.86 12.80
N LYS A 8 -12.24 15.80 11.62
CA LYS A 8 -13.44 15.00 11.41
C LYS A 8 -13.11 13.51 11.28
N THR A 9 -14.10 12.67 11.51
CA THR A 9 -13.99 11.21 11.43
C THR A 9 -14.49 10.72 10.08
N PHE A 10 -13.72 9.85 9.42
CA PHE A 10 -14.13 9.25 8.16
C PHE A 10 -13.92 7.73 8.24
N GLN A 11 -15.02 7.00 8.32
CA GLN A 11 -15.01 5.54 8.29
C GLN A 11 -14.72 5.01 6.88
N VAL A 12 -13.71 4.17 6.78
CA VAL A 12 -13.45 3.33 5.61
C VAL A 12 -13.82 1.90 5.99
N ASN A 13 -15.04 1.48 5.66
CA ASN A 13 -15.52 0.13 5.92
C ASN A 13 -15.16 -0.79 4.76
N VAL A 14 -14.35 -1.83 5.01
CA VAL A 14 -13.96 -2.81 3.99
C VAL A 14 -14.59 -4.16 4.33
N SER A 15 -15.64 -4.49 3.60
CA SER A 15 -16.41 -5.72 3.73
C SER A 15 -15.80 -6.87 2.91
N GLY A 16 -16.17 -8.11 3.24
CA GLY A 16 -15.72 -9.28 2.49
C GLY A 16 -14.28 -9.70 2.80
N LYS A 17 -13.72 -10.54 1.92
CA LYS A 17 -12.36 -11.10 2.06
C LYS A 17 -11.55 -10.85 0.79
N LEU A 18 -10.26 -10.60 0.97
CA LEU A 18 -9.35 -10.40 -0.15
C LEU A 18 -9.23 -11.66 -1.01
N GLY A 19 -9.30 -11.47 -2.33
CA GLY A 19 -9.06 -12.51 -3.31
C GLY A 19 -7.58 -12.90 -3.44
N ILE A 20 -7.30 -13.91 -4.27
CA ILE A 20 -5.93 -14.36 -4.54
C ILE A 20 -5.15 -13.24 -5.24
N GLY A 21 -3.96 -12.93 -4.73
CA GLY A 21 -3.08 -11.90 -5.28
C GLY A 21 -3.45 -10.47 -4.87
N VAL A 22 -4.51 -10.30 -4.08
CA VAL A 22 -4.94 -9.01 -3.53
C VAL A 22 -4.37 -8.83 -2.12
N SER A 23 -3.94 -7.62 -1.81
CA SER A 23 -3.22 -7.24 -0.60
C SER A 23 -3.81 -5.97 0.02
N ALA A 24 -3.30 -5.61 1.20
CA ALA A 24 -3.60 -4.32 1.83
C ALA A 24 -3.34 -3.11 0.90
N LYS A 25 -2.32 -3.19 0.04
CA LYS A 25 -1.99 -2.11 -0.90
C LYS A 25 -3.12 -1.88 -1.91
N ASP A 26 -3.78 -2.95 -2.33
CA ASP A 26 -4.89 -2.87 -3.28
C ASP A 26 -6.12 -2.22 -2.65
N ILE A 27 -6.39 -2.48 -1.37
CA ILE A 27 -7.46 -1.80 -0.61
C ILE A 27 -7.24 -0.29 -0.61
N ILE A 28 -6.04 0.17 -0.23
CA ILE A 28 -5.79 1.61 -0.10
C ILE A 28 -5.70 2.31 -1.47
N LEU A 29 -5.18 1.63 -2.51
CA LEU A 29 -5.23 2.16 -3.87
C LEU A 29 -6.67 2.27 -4.39
N ALA A 30 -7.53 1.28 -4.12
CA ALA A 30 -8.94 1.34 -4.49
C ALA A 30 -9.67 2.48 -3.78
N LEU A 31 -9.41 2.68 -2.47
CA LEU A 31 -9.92 3.82 -1.74
C LEU A 31 -9.50 5.15 -2.39
N ILE A 32 -8.20 5.34 -2.62
CA ILE A 32 -7.65 6.58 -3.16
C ILE A 32 -8.15 6.84 -4.60
N ALA A 33 -8.31 5.80 -5.42
CA ALA A 33 -8.91 5.92 -6.75
C ALA A 33 -10.38 6.38 -6.68
N GLN A 34 -11.13 5.95 -5.67
CA GLN A 34 -12.54 6.31 -5.51
C GLN A 34 -12.74 7.72 -4.92
N ILE A 35 -11.93 8.12 -3.92
CA ILE A 35 -12.09 9.41 -3.23
C ILE A 35 -11.19 10.52 -3.80
N GLY A 36 -10.17 10.15 -4.58
CA GLY A 36 -9.14 11.05 -5.09
C GLY A 36 -8.11 11.44 -4.01
N ILE A 37 -7.01 12.08 -4.45
CA ILE A 37 -5.89 12.46 -3.56
C ILE A 37 -6.23 13.50 -2.47
N GLY A 38 -7.40 14.14 -2.57
CA GLY A 38 -7.90 15.12 -1.60
C GLY A 38 -9.14 14.66 -0.82
N GLY A 39 -9.62 13.43 -1.06
CA GLY A 39 -10.91 12.95 -0.55
C GLY A 39 -11.00 12.85 0.97
N GLY A 40 -9.87 12.71 1.66
CA GLY A 40 -9.75 12.67 3.12
C GLY A 40 -9.40 14.01 3.77
N THR A 41 -9.32 15.11 3.02
CA THR A 41 -8.88 16.41 3.57
C THR A 41 -9.73 16.82 4.77
N GLY A 42 -9.07 17.13 5.88
CA GLY A 42 -9.74 17.52 7.14
C GLY A 42 -10.27 16.35 7.98
N HIS A 43 -10.03 15.10 7.57
CA HIS A 43 -10.49 13.89 8.24
C HIS A 43 -9.34 13.01 8.74
N VAL A 44 -9.66 12.13 9.70
CA VAL A 44 -8.87 10.94 10.03
C VAL A 44 -9.62 9.72 9.50
N PHE A 45 -8.90 8.82 8.82
CA PHE A 45 -9.47 7.54 8.38
C PHE A 45 -9.46 6.55 9.53
N GLU A 46 -10.61 5.97 9.82
CA GLU A 46 -10.71 4.73 10.60
C GLU A 46 -11.05 3.59 9.66
N TYR A 47 -10.12 2.65 9.51
CA TYR A 47 -10.30 1.46 8.70
C TYR A 47 -11.00 0.39 9.53
N THR A 48 -12.16 -0.05 9.04
CA THR A 48 -13.05 -0.99 9.72
C THR A 48 -13.49 -2.08 8.75
N GLY A 49 -14.25 -3.06 9.25
CA GLY A 49 -14.80 -4.13 8.42
C GLY A 49 -14.02 -5.44 8.47
N GLU A 50 -14.61 -6.47 7.85
CA GLU A 50 -14.09 -7.85 7.89
C GLU A 50 -12.70 -7.96 7.27
N ALA A 51 -12.49 -7.32 6.13
CA ALA A 51 -11.22 -7.42 5.41
C ALA A 51 -10.08 -6.83 6.24
N ILE A 52 -10.31 -5.67 6.89
CA ILE A 52 -9.32 -4.99 7.74
C ILE A 52 -8.95 -5.84 8.95
N ARG A 53 -9.93 -6.48 9.61
CA ARG A 53 -9.66 -7.39 10.73
C ARG A 53 -8.84 -8.61 10.30
N GLY A 54 -9.04 -9.07 9.07
CA GLY A 54 -8.28 -10.18 8.47
C GLY A 54 -6.82 -9.85 8.12
N LEU A 55 -6.42 -8.58 8.15
CA LEU A 55 -5.06 -8.16 7.83
C LEU A 55 -4.11 -8.42 9.00
N SER A 56 -2.88 -8.83 8.67
CA SER A 56 -1.74 -8.82 9.59
C SER A 56 -1.37 -7.38 10.01
N MET A 57 -0.60 -7.24 11.09
CA MET A 57 -0.11 -5.92 11.51
C MET A 57 0.75 -5.22 10.45
N GLU A 58 1.52 -5.97 9.65
CA GLU A 58 2.35 -5.40 8.60
C GLU A 58 1.49 -4.81 7.46
N GLU A 59 0.40 -5.49 7.10
CA GLU A 59 -0.58 -5.02 6.13
C GLU A 59 -1.38 -3.81 6.64
N ARG A 60 -1.76 -3.80 7.92
CA ARG A 60 -2.40 -2.63 8.55
C ARG A 60 -1.49 -1.41 8.52
N MET A 61 -0.19 -1.59 8.75
CA MET A 61 0.79 -0.51 8.64
C MET A 61 0.87 0.03 7.21
N THR A 62 0.79 -0.82 6.18
CA THR A 62 0.76 -0.37 4.77
C THR A 62 -0.43 0.54 4.49
N ILE A 63 -1.64 0.13 4.89
CA ILE A 63 -2.86 0.93 4.68
C ILE A 63 -2.80 2.26 5.45
N CYS A 64 -2.42 2.22 6.73
CA CYS A 64 -2.31 3.44 7.54
C CYS A 64 -1.23 4.38 7.01
N ASN A 65 -0.11 3.85 6.50
CA ASN A 65 0.96 4.64 5.90
C ASN A 65 0.46 5.44 4.69
N MET A 66 -0.38 4.82 3.86
CA MET A 66 -0.88 5.42 2.63
C MET A 66 -2.13 6.31 2.80
N SER A 67 -2.51 6.62 4.04
CA SER A 67 -3.71 7.44 4.30
C SER A 67 -3.50 8.91 3.88
N ILE A 68 -2.26 9.38 3.89
CA ILE A 68 -1.90 10.75 3.53
C ILE A 68 -2.03 10.99 2.02
N GLU A 69 -1.84 9.96 1.19
CA GLU A 69 -2.03 10.00 -0.26
C GLU A 69 -3.49 10.19 -0.66
N GLY A 70 -4.44 9.78 0.21
CA GLY A 70 -5.85 10.12 0.10
C GLY A 70 -6.22 11.47 0.72
N GLY A 71 -5.25 12.20 1.28
CA GLY A 71 -5.42 13.51 1.91
C GLY A 71 -5.84 13.47 3.39
N ALA A 72 -5.91 12.29 4.01
CA ALA A 72 -6.26 12.18 5.43
C ALA A 72 -5.10 12.61 6.34
N ARG A 73 -5.43 13.16 7.51
CA ARG A 73 -4.45 13.57 8.51
C ARG A 73 -3.74 12.37 9.15
N ALA A 74 -4.44 11.25 9.27
CA ALA A 74 -3.96 10.00 9.82
C ALA A 74 -4.86 8.85 9.35
N GLY A 75 -4.33 7.63 9.48
CA GLY A 75 -5.09 6.38 9.36
C GLY A 75 -4.96 5.58 10.65
N MET A 76 -6.05 4.94 11.08
CA MET A 76 -6.05 4.07 12.24
C MET A 76 -6.87 2.80 12.03
N VAL A 77 -6.47 1.74 12.73
CA VAL A 77 -7.19 0.47 12.86
C VAL A 77 -7.32 0.20 14.35
N ALA A 78 -8.51 -0.17 14.81
CA ALA A 78 -8.72 -0.54 16.20
C ALA A 78 -7.85 -1.75 16.59
N PRO A 79 -7.28 -1.78 17.80
CA PRO A 79 -6.50 -2.91 18.25
C PRO A 79 -7.39 -4.14 18.51
N ASP A 80 -6.83 -5.30 18.27
CA ASP A 80 -7.44 -6.62 18.43
C ASP A 80 -6.36 -7.67 18.74
N ASP A 81 -6.75 -8.95 18.76
CA ASP A 81 -5.84 -10.06 19.03
C ASP A 81 -4.60 -10.06 18.12
N THR A 82 -4.76 -9.79 16.82
CA THR A 82 -3.63 -9.65 15.87
C THR A 82 -2.64 -8.57 16.32
N THR A 83 -3.16 -7.47 16.86
CA THR A 83 -2.34 -6.37 17.40
C THR A 83 -1.60 -6.80 18.66
N PHE A 84 -2.30 -7.50 19.56
CA PHE A 84 -1.74 -7.96 20.83
C PHE A 84 -0.67 -9.04 20.62
N GLU A 85 -0.94 -10.01 19.76
CA GLU A 85 0.00 -11.06 19.36
C GLU A 85 1.26 -10.47 18.72
N TYR A 86 1.11 -9.48 17.85
CA TYR A 86 2.24 -8.81 17.23
C TYR A 86 3.13 -8.12 18.26
N LEU A 87 2.55 -7.49 19.28
CA LEU A 87 3.28 -6.79 20.33
C LEU A 87 3.87 -7.73 21.39
N ALA A 88 3.27 -8.89 21.63
CA ALA A 88 3.67 -9.81 22.70
C ALA A 88 5.15 -10.19 22.60
N GLY A 89 5.88 -10.05 23.72
CA GLY A 89 7.29 -10.45 23.81
C GLY A 89 8.31 -9.54 23.13
N ARG A 90 7.89 -8.47 22.43
CA ARG A 90 8.82 -7.50 21.85
C ARG A 90 9.56 -6.71 22.93
N GLU A 91 10.76 -6.23 22.58
CA GLU A 91 11.69 -5.58 23.51
C GLU A 91 11.06 -4.44 24.32
N HIS A 92 10.29 -3.57 23.64
CA HIS A 92 9.66 -2.39 24.21
C HIS A 92 8.19 -2.58 24.61
N SER A 93 7.67 -3.80 24.50
CA SER A 93 6.31 -4.07 24.95
C SER A 93 6.24 -4.20 26.48
N PRO A 94 5.12 -3.82 27.11
CA PRO A 94 4.87 -4.11 28.52
C PRO A 94 5.05 -5.61 28.82
N LYS A 95 5.46 -5.94 30.06
CA LYS A 95 5.74 -7.32 30.47
C LYS A 95 5.04 -7.67 31.78
N GLY A 96 4.73 -8.94 31.98
CA GLY A 96 4.09 -9.44 33.20
C GLY A 96 2.79 -8.71 33.51
N ILE A 97 2.61 -8.28 34.75
CA ILE A 97 1.38 -7.60 35.21
C ILE A 97 1.05 -6.33 34.39
N GLU A 98 2.07 -5.61 33.90
CA GLU A 98 1.84 -4.40 33.08
C GLU A 98 1.33 -4.75 31.68
N TRP A 99 1.65 -5.95 31.16
CA TRP A 99 1.05 -6.46 29.93
C TRP A 99 -0.45 -6.70 30.11
N ASP A 100 -0.86 -7.37 31.18
CA ASP A 100 -2.27 -7.66 31.45
C ASP A 100 -3.09 -6.37 31.64
N LYS A 101 -2.49 -5.33 32.26
CA LYS A 101 -3.12 -4.00 32.36
C LYS A 101 -3.23 -3.31 31.01
N ALA A 102 -2.18 -3.39 30.18
CA ALA A 102 -2.17 -2.78 28.86
C ALA A 102 -3.25 -3.38 27.96
N ILE A 103 -3.38 -4.72 27.93
CA ILE A 103 -4.43 -5.42 27.17
C ILE A 103 -5.82 -4.93 27.58
N LYS A 104 -6.14 -4.94 28.89
CA LYS A 104 -7.43 -4.44 29.40
C LYS A 104 -7.70 -2.97 29.05
N SER A 105 -6.66 -2.17 28.86
CA SER A 105 -6.79 -0.78 28.43
C SER A 105 -7.01 -0.70 26.92
N TRP A 106 -6.30 -1.50 26.13
CA TRP A 106 -6.38 -1.49 24.68
C TRP A 106 -7.69 -2.09 24.16
N GLU A 107 -8.25 -3.08 24.85
CA GLU A 107 -9.59 -3.65 24.57
C GLU A 107 -10.73 -2.61 24.63
N LYS A 108 -10.49 -1.44 25.23
CA LYS A 108 -11.46 -0.34 25.33
C LYS A 108 -11.28 0.73 24.26
N LEU A 109 -10.27 0.60 23.39
CA LEU A 109 -9.98 1.54 22.32
C LEU A 109 -10.83 1.37 21.05
N PRO A 110 -11.37 0.18 20.71
CA PRO A 110 -12.28 0.07 19.58
C PRO A 110 -13.47 1.01 19.71
N THR A 111 -13.91 1.54 18.57
CA THR A 111 -15.05 2.45 18.47
C THR A 111 -16.34 1.78 18.93
N ASP A 112 -17.17 2.52 19.67
CA ASP A 112 -18.47 2.07 20.16
C ASP A 112 -19.44 1.76 18.98
N GLU A 113 -20.29 0.74 19.12
CA GLU A 113 -21.21 0.30 18.05
C GLU A 113 -22.17 1.41 17.56
N GLU A 114 -22.53 2.34 18.44
CA GLU A 114 -23.45 3.45 18.16
C GLU A 114 -22.73 4.74 17.71
N ALA A 115 -21.42 4.70 17.51
CA ALA A 115 -20.65 5.86 17.08
C ALA A 115 -21.07 6.33 15.67
N ILE A 116 -21.20 7.65 15.52
CA ILE A 116 -21.53 8.29 14.25
C ILE A 116 -20.28 8.95 13.68
N TYR A 117 -19.97 8.58 12.44
CA TYR A 117 -18.88 9.16 11.67
C TYR A 117 -19.35 10.40 10.90
N ASP A 118 -18.48 11.41 10.75
CA ASP A 118 -18.78 12.58 9.92
C ASP A 118 -18.93 12.20 8.43
N GLN A 119 -18.20 11.18 8.01
CA GLN A 119 -18.26 10.60 6.66
C GLN A 119 -18.01 9.09 6.70
N SER A 120 -18.60 8.36 5.75
CA SER A 120 -18.38 6.91 5.63
C SER A 120 -18.32 6.49 4.17
N ILE A 121 -17.46 5.52 3.86
CA ILE A 121 -17.39 4.84 2.57
C ILE A 121 -17.29 3.33 2.79
N THR A 122 -17.89 2.56 1.89
CA THR A 122 -17.80 1.10 1.93
C THR A 122 -17.13 0.56 0.67
N LEU A 123 -16.17 -0.33 0.86
CA LEU A 123 -15.49 -1.10 -0.18
C LEU A 123 -15.82 -2.59 -0.01
N ASP A 124 -16.00 -3.31 -1.11
CA ASP A 124 -16.08 -4.78 -1.11
C ASP A 124 -14.72 -5.37 -1.51
N ALA A 125 -14.01 -5.96 -0.54
CA ALA A 125 -12.73 -6.61 -0.78
C ALA A 125 -12.84 -7.82 -1.71
N SER A 126 -14.02 -8.43 -1.80
CA SER A 126 -14.27 -9.63 -2.61
C SER A 126 -14.33 -9.31 -4.10
N SER A 127 -14.66 -8.06 -4.44
CA SER A 127 -14.66 -7.57 -5.82
C SER A 127 -13.34 -6.93 -6.23
N LEU A 128 -12.38 -6.78 -5.31
CA LEU A 128 -11.07 -6.22 -5.64
C LEU A 128 -10.22 -7.24 -6.39
N GLU A 129 -9.58 -6.76 -7.44
CA GLU A 129 -8.44 -7.40 -8.10
C GLU A 129 -7.15 -6.64 -7.76
N PRO A 130 -5.96 -7.18 -8.09
CA PRO A 130 -4.71 -6.44 -7.95
C PRO A 130 -4.81 -5.06 -8.62
N MET A 131 -4.43 -4.02 -7.90
CA MET A 131 -4.54 -2.63 -8.31
C MET A 131 -3.21 -2.11 -8.85
N ILE A 132 -3.29 -1.18 -9.79
CA ILE A 132 -2.14 -0.47 -10.34
C ILE A 132 -2.45 1.00 -10.51
N THR A 133 -1.47 1.86 -10.22
CA THR A 133 -1.52 3.27 -10.58
C THR A 133 -0.87 3.49 -11.93
N PHE A 134 -1.63 4.00 -12.91
CA PHE A 134 -1.16 4.14 -14.29
C PHE A 134 -0.65 5.55 -14.63
N GLY A 135 -0.95 6.52 -13.78
CA GLY A 135 -0.70 7.93 -14.05
C GLY A 135 0.35 8.56 -13.15
N THR A 136 0.23 9.87 -12.96
CA THR A 136 1.23 10.69 -12.26
C THR A 136 0.93 10.91 -10.78
N ASN A 137 -0.20 10.39 -10.28
CA ASN A 137 -0.57 10.48 -8.87
C ASN A 137 -1.32 9.21 -8.39
N PRO A 138 -1.37 8.94 -7.07
CA PRO A 138 -2.00 7.74 -6.52
C PRO A 138 -3.52 7.62 -6.76
N GLY A 139 -4.21 8.73 -7.06
CA GLY A 139 -5.63 8.74 -7.43
C GLY A 139 -5.90 8.16 -8.81
N MET A 140 -4.87 7.98 -9.64
CA MET A 140 -4.98 7.34 -10.95
C MET A 140 -4.78 5.83 -10.84
N GLY A 141 -5.57 5.20 -9.96
CA GLY A 141 -5.60 3.76 -9.73
C GLY A 141 -6.70 3.07 -10.55
N LEU A 142 -6.44 1.85 -11.00
CA LEU A 142 -7.42 0.96 -11.62
C LEU A 142 -7.08 -0.50 -11.31
N GLN A 143 -8.06 -1.40 -11.44
CA GLN A 143 -7.81 -2.83 -11.33
C GLN A 143 -6.98 -3.30 -12.52
N ILE A 144 -6.10 -4.26 -12.33
CA ILE A 144 -5.14 -4.67 -13.37
C ILE A 144 -5.82 -5.11 -14.69
N THR A 145 -7.06 -5.59 -14.63
CA THR A 145 -7.86 -6.00 -15.79
C THR A 145 -8.64 -4.86 -16.45
N ASP A 146 -8.76 -3.70 -15.79
CA ASP A 146 -9.44 -2.54 -16.32
C ASP A 146 -8.66 -1.89 -17.48
N ARG A 147 -9.37 -1.09 -18.26
CA ARG A 147 -8.80 -0.30 -19.36
C ARG A 147 -8.51 1.11 -18.91
N ILE A 148 -7.45 1.70 -19.46
CA ILE A 148 -7.08 3.10 -19.22
C ILE A 148 -8.29 4.01 -19.54
N PRO A 149 -8.68 4.92 -18.63
CA PRO A 149 -9.86 5.77 -18.83
C PRO A 149 -9.69 6.74 -20.00
N ASN A 150 -10.80 7.09 -20.64
CA ASN A 150 -10.81 8.05 -21.74
C ASN A 150 -11.09 9.46 -21.21
N PRO A 151 -10.22 10.46 -21.46
CA PRO A 151 -10.45 11.86 -21.06
C PRO A 151 -11.80 12.43 -21.51
N ASN A 152 -12.31 11.99 -22.67
CA ASN A 152 -13.60 12.44 -23.19
C ASN A 152 -14.81 11.99 -22.35
N ASN A 153 -14.63 11.03 -21.43
CA ASN A 153 -15.68 10.59 -20.52
C ASN A 153 -15.86 11.52 -19.32
N TYR A 154 -14.93 12.46 -19.09
CA TYR A 154 -15.00 13.41 -17.98
C TYR A 154 -15.60 14.73 -18.46
N SER A 155 -16.67 15.18 -17.82
CA SER A 155 -17.27 16.50 -18.06
C SER A 155 -16.48 17.64 -17.43
N ASP A 156 -15.82 17.35 -16.31
CA ASP A 156 -14.92 18.27 -15.59
C ASP A 156 -13.64 18.52 -16.42
N THR A 157 -13.38 19.78 -16.73
CA THR A 157 -12.27 20.19 -17.59
C THR A 157 -10.90 19.97 -16.94
N ASP A 158 -10.81 20.16 -15.63
CA ASP A 158 -9.55 20.04 -14.90
C ASP A 158 -9.17 18.56 -14.78
N LYS A 159 -10.15 17.69 -14.48
CA LYS A 159 -9.95 16.23 -14.50
C LYS A 159 -9.58 15.71 -15.88
N ARG A 160 -10.22 16.22 -16.93
CA ARG A 160 -9.89 15.85 -18.31
C ARG A 160 -8.44 16.21 -18.65
N HIS A 161 -8.06 17.46 -18.42
CA HIS A 161 -6.72 17.94 -18.73
C HIS A 161 -5.63 17.22 -17.93
N ASN A 162 -5.87 17.01 -16.63
CA ASN A 162 -4.95 16.27 -15.77
C ASN A 162 -4.75 14.81 -16.23
N LEU A 163 -5.81 14.17 -16.72
CA LEU A 163 -5.71 12.83 -17.31
C LEU A 163 -4.96 12.86 -18.65
N GLU A 164 -5.25 13.81 -19.54
CA GLU A 164 -4.55 13.98 -20.83
C GLU A 164 -3.04 14.17 -20.64
N ASP A 165 -2.65 15.05 -19.71
CA ASP A 165 -1.25 15.31 -19.38
C ASP A 165 -0.57 14.05 -18.83
N SER A 166 -1.27 13.31 -17.95
CA SER A 166 -0.73 12.09 -17.36
C SER A 166 -0.57 10.97 -18.38
N LEU A 167 -1.53 10.79 -19.29
CA LEU A 167 -1.44 9.82 -20.37
C LEU A 167 -0.33 10.18 -21.35
N THR A 168 -0.16 11.46 -21.65
CA THR A 168 0.94 11.95 -22.49
C THR A 168 2.29 11.68 -21.83
N TYR A 169 2.41 12.01 -20.54
CA TYR A 169 3.64 11.78 -19.77
C TYR A 169 4.01 10.30 -19.66
N MET A 170 3.01 9.44 -19.44
CA MET A 170 3.19 8.00 -19.29
C MET A 170 3.23 7.24 -20.63
N GLU A 171 3.03 7.94 -21.75
CA GLU A 171 2.93 7.36 -23.10
C GLU A 171 1.84 6.27 -23.25
N LEU A 172 0.73 6.46 -22.54
CA LEU A 172 -0.39 5.53 -22.50
C LEU A 172 -1.55 6.01 -23.38
N GLN A 173 -2.24 5.08 -24.03
CA GLN A 173 -3.40 5.39 -24.88
C GLN A 173 -4.73 5.11 -24.15
N PRO A 174 -5.74 6.00 -24.27
CA PRO A 174 -7.09 5.73 -23.79
C PRO A 174 -7.65 4.39 -24.27
N GLY A 175 -8.28 3.64 -23.37
CA GLY A 175 -8.90 2.35 -23.66
C GLY A 175 -7.93 1.17 -23.81
N GLN A 176 -6.61 1.41 -23.75
CA GLN A 176 -5.60 0.35 -23.78
C GLN A 176 -5.60 -0.44 -22.46
N PRO A 177 -5.41 -1.78 -22.47
CA PRO A 177 -5.14 -2.54 -21.26
C PRO A 177 -3.68 -2.35 -20.79
N LEU A 178 -3.45 -2.40 -19.48
CA LEU A 178 -2.09 -2.43 -18.93
C LEU A 178 -1.48 -3.84 -18.91
N LEU A 179 -2.32 -4.87 -18.87
CA LEU A 179 -1.86 -6.24 -19.04
C LEU A 179 -1.15 -6.43 -20.38
N GLY A 180 0.05 -6.98 -20.32
CA GLY A 180 0.91 -7.17 -21.49
C GLY A 180 1.72 -5.94 -21.89
N HIS A 181 1.57 -4.81 -21.18
CA HIS A 181 2.43 -3.66 -21.39
C HIS A 181 3.86 -3.96 -20.89
N PRO A 182 4.90 -3.69 -21.69
CA PRO A 182 6.28 -3.93 -21.27
C PRO A 182 6.65 -3.03 -20.09
N VAL A 183 7.50 -3.56 -19.22
CA VAL A 183 8.08 -2.82 -18.10
C VAL A 183 9.60 -2.86 -18.21
N ASP A 184 10.26 -1.78 -17.83
CA ASP A 184 11.72 -1.64 -17.89
C ASP A 184 12.35 -1.85 -16.53
N VAL A 185 11.64 -1.47 -15.46
CA VAL A 185 12.09 -1.60 -14.08
C VAL A 185 11.00 -2.20 -13.20
N VAL A 186 11.36 -3.20 -12.39
CA VAL A 186 10.56 -3.65 -11.26
C VAL A 186 11.31 -3.35 -9.97
N PHE A 187 10.62 -2.76 -9.02
CA PHE A 187 11.15 -2.39 -7.72
C PHE A 187 10.28 -2.99 -6.65
N ILE A 188 10.86 -3.88 -5.84
CA ILE A 188 10.19 -4.53 -4.71
C ILE A 188 10.86 -4.02 -3.46
N GLY A 189 10.09 -3.36 -2.60
CA GLY A 189 10.61 -2.91 -1.32
C GLY A 189 10.81 -1.40 -1.21
N SER A 190 10.29 -0.81 -0.14
CA SER A 190 10.15 0.60 0.17
C SER A 190 9.86 0.75 1.67
N CYS A 191 9.73 1.99 2.15
CA CYS A 191 9.22 2.24 3.51
C CYS A 191 7.74 1.80 3.70
N THR A 192 6.97 1.66 2.61
CA THR A 192 5.55 1.31 2.61
C THR A 192 5.32 -0.20 2.53
N ASN A 193 6.10 -0.90 1.69
CA ASN A 193 6.08 -2.34 1.46
C ASN A 193 7.53 -2.78 1.30
N GLY A 194 8.02 -3.69 2.12
CA GLY A 194 9.45 -4.01 2.26
C GLY A 194 9.77 -4.66 3.60
N ARG A 195 8.74 -5.12 4.31
CA ARG A 195 8.84 -5.90 5.53
C ARG A 195 9.07 -7.36 5.17
N ILE A 196 9.29 -8.20 6.18
CA ILE A 196 9.62 -9.59 5.93
C ILE A 196 8.47 -10.35 5.25
N SER A 197 7.20 -10.03 5.55
CA SER A 197 6.06 -10.66 4.86
C SER A 197 6.03 -10.32 3.37
N ASP A 198 6.28 -9.05 3.00
CA ASP A 198 6.34 -8.60 1.61
C ASP A 198 7.43 -9.37 0.83
N LEU A 199 8.63 -9.48 1.42
CA LEU A 199 9.76 -10.18 0.79
C LEU A 199 9.48 -11.69 0.63
N ARG A 200 8.86 -12.32 1.62
CA ARG A 200 8.45 -13.73 1.50
C ARG A 200 7.42 -13.95 0.40
N LEU A 201 6.45 -13.03 0.25
CA LEU A 201 5.46 -13.10 -0.84
C LEU A 201 6.13 -12.95 -2.20
N ALA A 202 7.02 -11.97 -2.36
CA ALA A 202 7.78 -11.77 -3.59
C ALA A 202 8.69 -12.98 -3.92
N ALA A 203 9.37 -13.54 -2.92
CA ALA A 203 10.21 -14.71 -3.10
C ALA A 203 9.41 -15.92 -3.59
N LYS A 204 8.22 -16.19 -3.03
CA LYS A 204 7.32 -17.27 -3.52
C LYS A 204 6.95 -17.15 -4.99
N VAL A 205 6.83 -15.92 -5.50
CA VAL A 205 6.53 -15.69 -6.93
C VAL A 205 7.75 -15.96 -7.80
N LEU A 206 8.95 -15.66 -7.31
CA LEU A 206 10.20 -15.75 -8.05
C LEU A 206 10.90 -17.11 -7.90
N GLU A 207 10.55 -17.91 -6.90
CA GLU A 207 11.15 -19.21 -6.63
C GLU A 207 11.09 -20.13 -7.86
N GLY A 208 12.25 -20.62 -8.28
CA GLY A 208 12.41 -21.47 -9.47
C GLY A 208 12.13 -20.76 -10.81
N ARG A 209 11.94 -19.44 -10.81
CA ARG A 209 11.70 -18.63 -12.01
C ARG A 209 12.90 -17.74 -12.28
N ARG A 210 13.04 -17.33 -13.54
CA ARG A 210 13.95 -16.26 -13.94
C ARG A 210 13.18 -15.13 -14.56
N VAL A 211 13.57 -13.94 -14.14
CA VAL A 211 13.14 -12.69 -14.73
C VAL A 211 13.70 -12.49 -16.14
N SER A 212 13.07 -11.63 -16.94
CA SER A 212 13.57 -11.24 -18.28
C SER A 212 14.93 -10.54 -18.21
N GLU A 213 15.85 -10.84 -19.13
CA GLU A 213 17.20 -10.24 -19.18
C GLU A 213 17.17 -8.72 -19.43
N ASN A 214 16.17 -8.22 -20.17
CA ASN A 214 16.04 -6.80 -20.52
C ASN A 214 15.37 -5.95 -19.43
N LEU A 215 14.89 -6.57 -18.36
CA LEU A 215 14.26 -5.89 -17.25
C LEU A 215 15.33 -5.57 -16.19
N ARG A 216 15.26 -4.42 -15.53
CA ARG A 216 16.06 -4.16 -14.31
C ARG A 216 15.19 -4.40 -13.07
N LYS A 217 15.68 -5.14 -12.08
CA LYS A 217 14.86 -5.58 -10.93
C LYS A 217 15.63 -5.36 -9.67
N LEU A 218 15.02 -4.65 -8.75
CA LEU A 218 15.62 -4.20 -7.52
C LEU A 218 14.79 -4.73 -6.37
N VAL A 219 15.45 -5.38 -5.41
CA VAL A 219 14.81 -5.81 -4.17
C VAL A 219 15.50 -5.10 -3.01
N VAL A 220 14.76 -4.27 -2.29
CA VAL A 220 15.26 -3.40 -1.23
C VAL A 220 14.51 -3.65 0.07
N PRO A 221 15.15 -4.24 1.09
CA PRO A 221 14.54 -4.35 2.41
C PRO A 221 14.22 -2.98 3.01
N GLY A 222 13.09 -2.83 3.70
CA GLY A 222 12.69 -1.56 4.30
C GLY A 222 13.57 -1.14 5.49
N LEU A 223 14.18 -2.11 6.19
CA LEU A 223 15.04 -1.91 7.35
C LEU A 223 16.19 -2.91 7.40
N GLN A 224 17.28 -2.54 8.08
CA GLN A 224 18.45 -3.43 8.23
C GLN A 224 18.10 -4.74 8.97
N SER A 225 17.23 -4.67 9.97
CA SER A 225 16.75 -5.87 10.68
C SER A 225 15.99 -6.83 9.74
N VAL A 226 15.19 -6.29 8.82
CA VAL A 226 14.48 -7.08 7.81
C VAL A 226 15.46 -7.70 6.81
N LYS A 227 16.51 -6.97 6.39
CA LYS A 227 17.56 -7.52 5.53
C LYS A 227 18.26 -8.72 6.18
N ILE A 228 18.72 -8.55 7.42
CA ILE A 228 19.38 -9.62 8.19
C ILE A 228 18.46 -10.85 8.32
N GLN A 229 17.18 -10.61 8.58
CA GLN A 229 16.20 -11.69 8.67
C GLN A 229 15.95 -12.36 7.31
N ALA A 230 15.85 -11.60 6.22
CA ALA A 230 15.65 -12.15 4.88
C ALA A 230 16.85 -12.99 4.43
N GLU A 231 18.07 -12.56 4.75
CA GLU A 231 19.31 -13.30 4.48
C GLU A 231 19.42 -14.57 5.33
N SER A 232 18.99 -14.54 6.60
CA SER A 232 18.97 -15.74 7.44
C SER A 232 17.92 -16.77 7.01
N GLU A 233 16.85 -16.30 6.35
CA GLU A 233 15.82 -17.13 5.73
C GLU A 233 16.17 -17.57 4.29
N GLY A 234 17.28 -17.09 3.73
CA GLY A 234 17.73 -17.40 2.35
C GLY A 234 16.90 -16.74 1.24
N LEU A 235 16.10 -15.72 1.56
CA LEU A 235 15.27 -15.02 0.57
C LEU A 235 16.12 -14.23 -0.42
N ASP A 236 17.26 -13.69 0.03
CA ASP A 236 18.23 -13.00 -0.81
C ASP A 236 18.71 -13.88 -1.96
N GLN A 237 18.97 -15.17 -1.68
CA GLN A 237 19.41 -16.13 -2.70
C GLN A 237 18.32 -16.37 -3.74
N VAL A 238 17.06 -16.52 -3.32
CA VAL A 238 15.92 -16.65 -4.24
C VAL A 238 15.87 -15.45 -5.20
N PHE A 239 16.06 -14.23 -4.70
CA PHE A 239 16.06 -13.03 -5.53
C PHE A 239 17.25 -12.97 -6.50
N VAL A 240 18.45 -13.28 -6.02
CA VAL A 240 19.68 -13.28 -6.85
C VAL A 240 19.61 -14.35 -7.93
N GLU A 241 19.18 -15.56 -7.60
CA GLU A 241 19.01 -16.68 -8.54
C GLU A 241 17.95 -16.37 -9.61
N ALA A 242 16.89 -15.68 -9.20
CA ALA A 242 15.86 -15.20 -10.11
C ALA A 242 16.37 -14.10 -11.04
N GLY A 243 17.54 -13.50 -10.79
CA GLY A 243 18.15 -12.44 -11.62
C GLY A 243 17.79 -11.01 -11.17
N ALA A 244 17.41 -10.83 -9.90
CA ALA A 244 17.16 -9.53 -9.30
C ALA A 244 18.39 -9.02 -8.51
N GLU A 245 18.51 -7.71 -8.42
CA GLU A 245 19.53 -7.03 -7.64
C GLU A 245 19.10 -6.96 -6.17
N TRP A 246 19.73 -7.74 -5.29
CA TRP A 246 19.58 -7.61 -3.84
C TRP A 246 20.35 -6.39 -3.33
N ARG A 247 19.64 -5.44 -2.71
CA ARG A 247 20.19 -4.12 -2.36
C ARG A 247 20.29 -3.92 -0.84
N GLU A 248 20.97 -2.83 -0.45
CA GLU A 248 21.04 -2.39 0.93
C GLU A 248 19.71 -1.80 1.39
N ALA A 249 19.40 -1.98 2.68
CA ALA A 249 18.14 -1.56 3.25
C ALA A 249 17.99 -0.03 3.25
N GLY A 250 16.77 0.46 2.97
CA GLY A 250 16.46 1.89 3.04
C GLY A 250 15.43 2.34 1.99
N CYS A 251 15.26 3.65 1.86
CA CYS A 251 14.23 4.21 0.97
C CYS A 251 14.53 4.06 -0.53
N SER A 252 15.78 3.80 -0.95
CA SER A 252 16.21 3.57 -2.36
C SER A 252 15.41 4.42 -3.36
N MET A 253 14.65 3.81 -4.29
CA MET A 253 13.90 4.49 -5.36
C MET A 253 12.71 5.32 -4.90
N CYS A 254 12.32 5.29 -3.62
CA CYS A 254 11.33 6.23 -3.09
C CYS A 254 11.86 7.66 -3.10
N ILE A 255 13.17 7.84 -2.88
CA ILE A 255 13.84 9.15 -2.80
C ILE A 255 15.19 9.17 -3.52
N ALA A 256 15.41 8.21 -4.43
CA ALA A 256 16.66 8.00 -5.18
C ALA A 256 17.94 7.86 -4.32
N MET A 257 17.84 7.44 -3.05
CA MET A 257 18.95 7.51 -2.08
C MET A 257 20.05 6.45 -2.21
N ASN A 258 20.00 5.56 -3.21
CA ASN A 258 21.04 4.54 -3.46
C ASN A 258 21.74 4.68 -4.82
N GLY A 259 21.67 5.87 -5.45
CA GLY A 259 22.18 6.05 -6.82
C GLY A 259 21.31 5.33 -7.85
N ASP A 260 20.02 5.17 -7.55
CA ASP A 260 18.97 4.61 -8.40
C ASP A 260 18.08 5.71 -8.98
N PRO A 261 18.59 6.59 -9.87
CA PRO A 261 17.71 7.51 -10.56
C PRO A 261 16.83 6.70 -11.53
N ASN A 262 15.54 7.07 -11.61
CA ASN A 262 14.77 6.72 -12.79
C ASN A 262 15.47 7.36 -13.99
N ARG A 263 15.83 6.55 -14.99
CA ARG A 263 16.19 7.10 -16.29
C ARG A 263 14.92 7.73 -16.87
N THR A 264 15.07 8.82 -17.61
CA THR A 264 13.98 9.35 -18.44
C THR A 264 13.41 8.21 -19.29
N TRP A 265 12.07 8.10 -19.39
CA TRP A 265 11.35 7.11 -20.21
C TRP A 265 11.42 5.66 -19.72
N THR A 266 11.36 5.44 -18.41
CA THR A 266 11.34 4.10 -17.81
C THR A 266 9.97 3.81 -17.22
N ILE A 267 9.33 2.72 -17.65
CA ILE A 267 8.11 2.23 -17.01
C ILE A 267 8.51 1.38 -15.81
N CYS A 268 8.19 1.89 -14.62
CA CYS A 268 8.54 1.29 -13.35
C CYS A 268 7.30 0.74 -12.65
N CYS A 269 7.32 -0.56 -12.33
CA CYS A 269 6.38 -1.13 -11.38
C CYS A 269 7.01 -1.13 -9.98
N LYS A 270 6.35 -0.47 -9.03
CA LYS A 270 6.77 -0.43 -7.62
C LYS A 270 5.79 -1.26 -6.79
N TYR A 271 6.29 -2.34 -6.20
CA TYR A 271 5.57 -3.17 -5.25
C TYR A 271 5.88 -2.74 -3.82
#